data_AF-A0A0Q7GKX9-F1
#
_entry.id   AF-A0A0Q7GKX9-F1
#
_cell.length_a   1.000
_cell.length_b   1.000
_cell.length_c   1.000
_cell.angle_alpha   90.00
_cell.angle_beta   90.00
_cell.angle_gamma   90.00
#
_symmetry.space_group_name_H-M   'P 1'
#
loop_
_entity.id
_entity.type
_entity.pdbx_description
1 polymer ?
#
loop_
_entity_poly.entity_id
_entity_poly.type
_entity_poly.pdbx_seq_one_letter_code
_entity_poly.pdbx_strand_id
1 'polypeptide(L)'
;MKNARIKAIYNETFSGLKLFYRDTDLPDHLISNYKIGQIIQEKGFTDMSSMGGGLSGNTRYLIASAHPKDLSKFNPDSAKIGHFLLDTIAYFKVLDIQKIENKTQVFLLNIPDNSISLFKNSSSNLEEEITEKAQKKFKDKIHLALVPELQTADWKERTKSPLGMNDNGELFFDDSKIKIESPKRIEINTEKKTIEVDKKPWWKIW
;
A
#
# COMPACT_ATOMS: atom_id res chain seq x y z
N MET A 1 17.39 17.11 -0.05
CA MET A 1 16.03 17.65 0.25
C MET A 1 16.05 18.28 1.65
N LYS A 2 15.41 19.43 1.90
CA LYS A 2 15.39 20.04 3.25
C LYS A 2 14.52 19.22 4.22
N ASN A 3 14.92 19.06 5.48
CA ASN A 3 14.20 18.27 6.50
C ASN A 3 12.72 18.66 6.64
N ALA A 4 12.39 19.95 6.51
CA ALA A 4 11.00 20.43 6.55
C ALA A 4 10.13 19.82 5.44
N ARG A 5 10.68 19.62 4.23
CA ARG A 5 9.96 19.01 3.11
C ARG A 5 9.77 17.51 3.32
N ILE A 6 10.77 16.82 3.85
CA ILE A 6 10.65 15.41 4.24
C ILE A 6 9.53 15.27 5.28
N LYS A 7 9.50 16.14 6.29
CA LYS A 7 8.45 16.16 7.31
C LYS A 7 7.05 16.38 6.75
N ALA A 8 6.91 17.32 5.80
CA ALA A 8 5.62 17.56 5.16
C ALA A 8 5.13 16.32 4.41
N ILE A 9 5.99 15.69 3.61
CA ILE A 9 5.67 14.48 2.84
C ILE A 9 5.25 13.32 3.76
N TYR A 10 6.03 13.07 4.82
CA TYR A 10 5.70 12.01 5.77
C TYR A 10 4.43 12.30 6.55
N ASN A 11 4.19 13.56 6.94
CA ASN A 11 2.93 13.94 7.58
C ASN A 11 1.74 13.75 6.61
N GLU A 12 1.89 14.15 5.35
CA GLU A 12 0.85 13.96 4.32
C GLU A 12 0.56 12.48 4.06
N THR A 13 1.59 11.63 4.06
CA THR A 13 1.46 10.19 3.78
C THR A 13 0.91 9.41 4.97
N PHE A 14 1.37 9.69 6.20
CA PHE A 14 1.08 8.86 7.37
C PHE A 14 0.00 9.44 8.31
N SER A 15 -0.28 10.75 8.25
CA SER A 15 -1.32 11.33 9.10
C SER A 15 -2.70 10.87 8.64
N GLY A 16 -3.45 10.19 9.52
CA GLY A 16 -4.75 9.64 9.19
C GLY A 16 -4.71 8.35 8.35
N LEU A 17 -3.53 7.72 8.23
CA LEU A 17 -3.35 6.48 7.49
C LEU A 17 -4.27 5.36 8.00
N LYS A 18 -5.02 4.76 7.09
CA LYS A 18 -5.90 3.61 7.35
C LYS A 18 -5.58 2.47 6.39
N LEU A 19 -5.98 1.27 6.76
CA LEU A 19 -5.83 0.06 5.95
C LEU A 19 -7.15 -0.28 5.26
N PHE A 20 -7.05 -0.56 3.96
CA PHE A 20 -8.14 -0.99 3.09
C PHE A 20 -7.77 -2.30 2.41
N TYR A 21 -8.79 -3.04 1.99
CA TYR A 21 -8.67 -4.39 1.47
C TYR A 21 -9.24 -4.43 0.05
N ARG A 22 -8.48 -5.03 -0.87
CA ARG A 22 -8.94 -5.37 -2.22
C ARG A 22 -8.50 -6.80 -2.51
N ASP A 23 -9.47 -7.69 -2.54
CA ASP A 23 -9.25 -9.10 -2.85
C ASP A 23 -9.53 -9.35 -4.34
N THR A 24 -8.73 -10.22 -4.94
CA THR A 24 -8.86 -10.64 -6.34
C THR A 24 -8.22 -12.01 -6.54
N ASP A 25 -8.37 -12.56 -7.75
CA ASP A 25 -7.71 -13.76 -8.20
C ASP A 25 -6.80 -13.43 -9.38
N LEU A 26 -5.50 -13.67 -9.23
CA LEU A 26 -4.49 -13.32 -10.22
C LEU A 26 -3.62 -14.53 -10.57
N PRO A 27 -3.30 -14.73 -11.86
CA PRO A 27 -2.27 -15.69 -12.24
C PRO A 27 -0.92 -15.40 -11.57
N ASP A 28 -0.17 -16.47 -11.26
CA ASP A 28 1.14 -16.37 -10.59
C ASP A 28 2.13 -15.46 -11.33
N HIS A 29 2.08 -15.41 -12.67
CA HIS A 29 2.95 -14.56 -13.46
C HIS A 29 2.72 -13.06 -13.19
N LEU A 30 1.48 -12.63 -12.91
CA LEU A 30 1.18 -11.24 -12.53
C LEU A 30 1.64 -10.95 -11.11
N ILE A 31 1.40 -11.87 -10.17
CA ILE A 31 1.83 -11.73 -8.78
C ILE A 31 3.36 -11.59 -8.70
N SER A 32 4.09 -12.33 -9.54
CA SER A 32 5.56 -12.32 -9.56
C SER A 32 6.20 -11.00 -10.02
N ASN A 33 5.41 -10.11 -10.64
CA ASN A 33 5.91 -8.81 -11.08
C ASN A 33 6.07 -7.80 -9.93
N TYR A 34 5.43 -8.03 -8.78
CA TYR A 34 5.57 -7.16 -7.61
C TYR A 34 6.88 -7.42 -6.87
N LYS A 35 7.60 -6.35 -6.54
CA LYS A 35 8.84 -6.42 -5.75
C LYS A 35 8.78 -5.46 -4.57
N ILE A 36 9.25 -5.89 -3.40
CA ILE A 36 9.36 -5.01 -2.23
C ILE A 36 10.26 -3.81 -2.57
N GLY A 37 9.81 -2.60 -2.20
CA GLY A 37 10.48 -1.33 -2.51
C GLY A 37 10.25 -0.80 -3.93
N GLN A 38 9.47 -1.51 -4.75
CA GLN A 38 9.05 -1.03 -6.07
C GLN A 38 8.04 0.11 -5.92
N ILE A 39 8.12 1.09 -6.82
CA ILE A 39 7.04 2.05 -7.02
C ILE A 39 6.19 1.59 -8.20
N ILE A 40 4.88 1.51 -7.98
CA ILE A 40 3.90 1.21 -9.02
C ILE A 40 2.92 2.38 -9.16
N GLN A 41 2.32 2.50 -10.34
CA GLN A 41 1.32 3.52 -10.64
C GLN A 41 0.05 2.85 -11.13
N GLU A 42 -1.08 3.08 -10.47
CA GLU A 42 -2.38 2.73 -11.02
C GLU A 42 -2.92 3.87 -11.87
N LYS A 43 -3.31 3.59 -13.13
CA LYS A 43 -3.86 4.60 -14.04
C LYS A 43 -5.36 4.79 -13.80
N GLY A 44 -6.07 3.71 -13.48
CA GLY A 44 -7.50 3.73 -13.22
C GLY A 44 -7.85 4.13 -11.79
N PHE A 45 -9.14 4.06 -11.49
CA PHE A 45 -9.61 4.17 -10.12
C PHE A 45 -9.22 2.91 -9.32
N THR A 46 -8.91 3.10 -8.04
CA THR A 46 -8.65 1.97 -7.13
C THR A 46 -9.83 1.80 -6.18
N ASP A 47 -10.75 0.90 -6.54
CA ASP A 47 -11.80 0.43 -5.64
C ASP A 47 -11.21 -0.46 -4.53
N MET A 48 -11.60 -0.16 -3.28
CA MET A 48 -11.17 -0.91 -2.10
C MET A 48 -12.22 -0.82 -0.98
N SER A 49 -12.16 -1.73 -0.02
CA SER A 49 -13.09 -1.80 1.11
C SER A 49 -12.38 -1.53 2.44
N SER A 50 -13.07 -0.89 3.37
CA SER A 50 -12.65 -0.80 4.77
C SER A 50 -12.89 -2.10 5.57
N MET A 51 -13.63 -3.06 5.00
CA MET A 51 -13.98 -4.32 5.65
C MET A 51 -12.91 -5.38 5.37
N GLY A 52 -12.31 -5.93 6.43
CA GLY A 52 -11.30 -6.99 6.31
C GLY A 52 -11.74 -8.28 6.97
N GLY A 53 -12.01 -9.32 6.19
CA GLY A 53 -12.27 -10.69 6.64
C GLY A 53 -11.22 -11.68 6.12
N GLY A 54 -11.64 -12.94 5.96
CA GLY A 54 -10.90 -13.95 5.19
C GLY A 54 -10.52 -13.46 3.80
N LEU A 55 -9.46 -14.01 3.22
CA LEU A 55 -9.03 -13.63 1.86
C LEU A 55 -9.86 -14.38 0.83
N SER A 56 -10.57 -13.63 -0.02
CA SER A 56 -11.25 -14.17 -1.21
C SER A 56 -10.29 -14.23 -2.40
N GLY A 57 -10.36 -15.29 -3.21
CA GLY A 57 -9.39 -15.54 -4.28
C GLY A 57 -8.00 -15.95 -3.74
N ASN A 58 -6.97 -15.64 -4.52
CA ASN A 58 -5.58 -15.94 -4.19
C ASN A 58 -4.72 -14.70 -3.85
N THR A 59 -5.21 -13.48 -4.09
CA THR A 59 -4.41 -12.26 -3.90
C THR A 59 -5.20 -11.18 -3.16
N ARG A 60 -4.56 -10.55 -2.17
CA ARG A 60 -5.05 -9.37 -1.47
C ARG A 60 -4.08 -8.22 -1.65
N TYR A 61 -4.57 -7.11 -2.14
CA TYR A 61 -3.92 -5.82 -1.93
C TYR A 61 -4.38 -5.27 -0.60
N LEU A 62 -3.46 -5.22 0.36
CA LEU A 62 -3.65 -4.43 1.57
C LEU A 62 -3.14 -3.03 1.25
N ILE A 63 -4.01 -2.03 1.30
CA ILE A 63 -3.70 -0.68 0.85
C ILE A 63 -3.71 0.25 2.07
N ALA A 64 -2.56 0.85 2.38
CA ALA A 64 -2.45 1.92 3.35
C ALA A 64 -2.61 3.27 2.63
N SER A 65 -3.63 4.04 2.98
CA SER A 65 -3.83 5.39 2.44
C SER A 65 -4.43 6.34 3.49
N ALA A 66 -4.02 7.62 3.42
CA ALA A 66 -4.51 8.69 4.27
C ALA A 66 -5.68 9.48 3.66
N HIS A 67 -5.76 9.53 2.32
CA HIS A 67 -6.69 10.42 1.60
C HIS A 67 -7.65 9.72 0.61
N PRO A 68 -8.21 8.53 0.91
CA PRO A 68 -9.19 7.94 0.02
C PRO A 68 -10.56 8.62 0.14
N LYS A 69 -11.31 8.64 -0.97
CA LYS A 69 -12.69 9.12 -1.00
C LYS A 69 -13.60 8.03 -0.44
N ASP A 70 -14.36 8.37 0.60
CA ASP A 70 -15.32 7.49 1.24
C ASP A 70 -16.63 7.46 0.44
N LEU A 71 -16.80 6.44 -0.40
CA LEU A 71 -18.00 6.29 -1.22
C LEU A 71 -19.18 5.73 -0.43
N SER A 72 -18.90 5.09 0.71
CA SER A 72 -19.89 4.52 1.62
C SER A 72 -20.86 5.57 2.18
N LYS A 73 -20.52 6.86 2.10
CA LYS A 73 -21.36 7.98 2.55
C LYS A 73 -22.42 8.42 1.54
N PHE A 74 -22.28 8.06 0.27
CA PHE A 74 -23.14 8.62 -0.79
C PHE A 74 -24.32 7.73 -1.17
N ASN A 75 -24.23 6.41 -0.96
CA ASN A 75 -25.36 5.51 -1.21
C ASN A 75 -25.34 4.26 -0.30
N PRO A 76 -26.51 3.66 -0.01
CA PRO A 76 -26.62 2.50 0.89
C PRO A 76 -25.86 1.25 0.41
N ASP A 77 -25.72 1.05 -0.89
CA ASP A 77 -25.05 -0.14 -1.43
C ASP A 77 -23.54 -0.06 -1.26
N SER A 78 -22.94 1.11 -1.48
CA SER A 78 -21.54 1.41 -1.14
C SER A 78 -21.28 1.32 0.36
N ALA A 79 -22.27 1.63 1.21
CA ALA A 79 -22.15 1.51 2.66
C ALA A 79 -22.00 0.04 3.10
N LYS A 80 -22.77 -0.89 2.52
CA LYS A 80 -22.73 -2.33 2.83
C LYS A 80 -21.37 -2.96 2.58
N ILE A 81 -20.63 -2.46 1.58
CA ILE A 81 -19.30 -2.94 1.21
C ILE A 81 -18.17 -2.08 1.79
N GLY A 82 -18.50 -1.06 2.59
CA GLY A 82 -17.51 -0.13 3.15
C GLY A 82 -16.62 0.50 2.08
N HIS A 83 -17.20 0.97 0.98
CA HIS A 83 -16.53 1.35 -0.26
C HIS A 83 -15.67 2.62 -0.11
N PHE A 84 -14.39 2.49 -0.47
CA PHE A 84 -13.46 3.60 -0.64
C PHE A 84 -12.85 3.58 -2.04
N LEU A 85 -12.46 4.76 -2.52
CA LEU A 85 -11.90 4.97 -3.84
C LEU A 85 -10.64 5.84 -3.76
N LEU A 86 -9.57 5.42 -4.44
CA LEU A 86 -8.52 6.36 -4.86
C LEU A 86 -8.78 6.80 -6.29
N ASP A 87 -8.48 8.08 -6.54
CA ASP A 87 -8.60 8.68 -7.86
C ASP A 87 -7.62 8.05 -8.86
N THR A 88 -7.80 8.40 -10.13
CA THR A 88 -6.88 8.03 -11.21
C THR A 88 -5.47 8.53 -10.93
N ILE A 89 -4.47 7.82 -11.46
CA ILE A 89 -3.04 8.17 -11.31
C ILE A 89 -2.60 8.13 -9.84
N ALA A 90 -2.81 6.99 -9.19
CA ALA A 90 -2.34 6.75 -7.83
C ALA A 90 -0.96 6.07 -7.82
N TYR A 91 -0.03 6.57 -7.01
CA TYR A 91 1.27 5.94 -6.80
C TYR A 91 1.29 5.13 -5.51
N PHE A 92 1.94 3.99 -5.57
CA PHE A 92 2.14 3.13 -4.41
C PHE A 92 3.59 2.68 -4.29
N LYS A 93 4.09 2.59 -3.07
CA LYS A 93 5.27 1.80 -2.73
C LYS A 93 4.82 0.42 -2.25
N VAL A 94 5.40 -0.64 -2.82
CA VAL A 94 5.23 -1.99 -2.30
C VAL A 94 6.07 -2.13 -1.03
N LEU A 95 5.43 -2.24 0.13
CA LEU A 95 6.12 -2.33 1.42
C LEU A 95 6.46 -3.77 1.81
N ASP A 96 5.57 -4.72 1.50
CA ASP A 96 5.74 -6.12 1.88
C ASP A 96 4.98 -7.03 0.92
N ILE A 97 5.44 -8.27 0.79
CA ILE A 97 4.76 -9.33 0.04
C ILE A 97 4.79 -10.58 0.89
N GLN A 98 3.62 -11.09 1.25
CA GLN A 98 3.48 -12.27 2.11
C GLN A 98 2.78 -13.38 1.37
N LYS A 99 3.27 -14.61 1.53
CA LYS A 99 2.62 -15.80 1.01
C LYS A 99 2.37 -16.79 2.14
N ILE A 100 1.13 -17.23 2.26
CA ILE A 100 0.70 -18.31 3.17
C ILE A 100 -0.13 -19.26 2.30
N GLU A 101 0.31 -20.50 2.19
CA GLU A 101 -0.29 -21.49 1.27
C GLU A 101 -0.34 -20.96 -0.18
N ASN A 102 -1.52 -20.97 -0.80
CA ASN A 102 -1.77 -20.46 -2.14
C ASN A 102 -2.25 -18.99 -2.15
N LYS A 103 -2.17 -18.28 -1.02
CA LYS A 103 -2.68 -16.91 -0.87
C LYS A 103 -1.54 -15.92 -0.67
N THR A 104 -1.61 -14.81 -1.41
CA THR A 104 -0.61 -13.74 -1.39
C THR A 104 -1.22 -12.43 -0.92
N GLN A 105 -0.55 -11.72 -0.01
CA GLN A 105 -0.86 -10.33 0.32
C GLN A 105 0.26 -9.42 -0.19
N VAL A 106 -0.10 -8.47 -1.05
CA VAL A 106 0.77 -7.37 -1.48
C VAL A 106 0.40 -6.13 -0.67
N PHE A 107 1.32 -5.65 0.17
CA PHE A 107 1.09 -4.49 1.02
C PHE A 107 1.57 -3.22 0.30
N LEU A 108 0.64 -2.31 0.04
CA LEU A 108 0.85 -1.09 -0.73
C LEU A 108 0.69 0.14 0.16
N LEU A 109 1.66 1.04 0.14
CA LEU A 109 1.54 2.38 0.71
C LEU A 109 1.23 3.37 -0.39
N ASN A 110 0.08 4.02 -0.33
CA ASN A 110 -0.26 5.12 -1.23
C ASN A 110 0.59 6.35 -0.89
N ILE A 111 1.31 6.88 -1.88
CA ILE A 111 2.25 7.99 -1.72
C ILE A 111 1.90 9.15 -2.66
N PRO A 112 2.19 10.41 -2.28
CA PRO A 112 2.07 11.57 -3.17
C PRO A 112 3.00 11.46 -4.39
N ASP A 113 2.58 11.98 -5.54
CA ASP A 113 3.36 12.03 -6.78
C ASP A 113 4.72 12.74 -6.61
N ASN A 114 4.73 13.85 -5.90
CA ASN A 114 5.89 14.69 -5.63
C ASN A 114 6.91 14.04 -4.67
N SER A 115 6.60 12.84 -4.15
CA SER A 115 7.36 12.10 -3.15
C SER A 115 7.97 10.79 -3.66
N ILE A 116 7.68 10.40 -4.92
CA ILE A 116 8.14 9.14 -5.53
C ILE A 116 9.65 8.92 -5.34
N SER A 117 10.47 9.92 -5.66
CA SER A 117 11.92 9.83 -5.54
C SER A 117 12.40 9.67 -4.10
N LEU A 118 11.68 10.25 -3.12
CA LEU A 118 11.99 10.08 -1.71
C LEU A 118 11.73 8.63 -1.31
N PHE A 119 10.50 8.15 -1.47
CA PHE A 119 10.09 6.81 -1.04
C PHE A 119 10.79 5.68 -1.78
N LYS A 120 11.23 5.90 -3.03
CA LYS A 120 12.07 4.93 -3.77
C LYS A 120 13.45 4.75 -3.14
N ASN A 121 14.02 5.83 -2.58
CA ASN A 121 15.40 5.87 -2.09
C ASN A 121 15.50 5.90 -0.56
N SER A 122 14.38 5.76 0.16
CA SER A 122 14.37 5.74 1.62
C SER A 122 13.48 4.65 2.20
N SER A 123 13.77 4.29 3.44
CA SER A 123 12.86 3.56 4.33
C SER A 123 12.67 4.37 5.62
N SER A 124 11.66 4.03 6.40
CA SER A 124 11.40 4.67 7.68
C SER A 124 10.92 3.70 8.75
N ASN A 125 11.11 4.07 10.01
CA ASN A 125 10.54 3.34 11.14
C ASN A 125 9.01 3.23 11.06
N LEU A 126 8.33 4.25 10.51
CA LEU A 126 6.88 4.19 10.30
C LEU A 126 6.49 3.10 9.29
N GLU A 127 7.25 2.94 8.19
CA GLU A 127 7.04 1.87 7.21
C GLU A 127 7.24 0.49 7.84
N GLU A 128 8.27 0.33 8.67
CA GLU A 128 8.57 -0.89 9.42
C GLU A 128 7.41 -1.24 10.37
N GLU A 129 6.97 -0.29 11.20
CA GLU A 129 5.88 -0.48 12.17
C GLU A 129 4.54 -0.86 11.51
N ILE A 130 4.16 -0.20 10.41
CA ILE A 130 2.91 -0.54 9.72
C ILE A 130 3.03 -1.87 8.98
N THR A 131 4.22 -2.21 8.50
CA THR A 131 4.49 -3.51 7.87
C THR A 131 4.29 -4.61 8.89
N GLU A 132 4.94 -4.57 10.05
CA GLU A 132 4.77 -5.56 11.13
C GLU A 132 3.30 -5.76 11.51
N LYS A 133 2.54 -4.66 11.65
CA LYS A 133 1.09 -4.71 11.91
C LYS A 133 0.32 -5.38 10.77
N ALA A 134 0.67 -5.09 9.51
CA ALA A 134 0.08 -5.72 8.34
C ALA A 134 0.39 -7.23 8.28
N GLN A 135 1.61 -7.63 8.64
CA GLN A 135 2.02 -9.03 8.69
C GLN A 135 1.19 -9.83 9.69
N LYS A 136 1.05 -9.28 10.91
CA LYS A 136 0.24 -9.88 11.96
C LYS A 136 -1.23 -9.98 11.54
N LYS A 137 -1.78 -8.89 11.00
CA LYS A 137 -3.17 -8.86 10.51
C LYS A 137 -3.44 -9.90 9.42
N PHE A 138 -2.48 -10.14 8.52
CA PHE A 138 -2.67 -11.13 7.47
C PHE A 138 -2.80 -12.53 8.05
N LYS A 139 -1.85 -12.93 8.91
CA LYS A 139 -1.89 -14.22 9.62
C LYS A 139 -3.17 -14.41 10.42
N ASP A 140 -3.61 -13.37 11.14
CA ASP A 140 -4.82 -13.41 11.98
C ASP A 140 -6.10 -13.51 11.14
N LYS A 141 -6.12 -12.98 9.90
CA LYS A 141 -7.34 -12.85 9.10
C LYS A 141 -7.50 -13.90 8.01
N ILE A 142 -6.41 -14.50 7.51
CA ILE A 142 -6.41 -15.27 6.26
C ILE A 142 -7.45 -16.41 6.21
N HIS A 143 -7.71 -17.07 7.35
CA HIS A 143 -8.67 -18.17 7.47
C HIS A 143 -10.01 -17.78 8.14
N LEU A 144 -10.25 -16.49 8.39
CA LEU A 144 -11.54 -16.04 8.89
C LEU A 144 -12.63 -16.21 7.83
N ALA A 145 -13.90 -16.11 8.24
CA ALA A 145 -15.01 -16.06 7.31
C ALA A 145 -14.83 -14.90 6.31
N LEU A 146 -15.23 -15.14 5.06
CA LEU A 146 -15.30 -14.11 4.03
C LEU A 146 -16.37 -13.09 4.41
N VAL A 147 -16.18 -11.84 4.00
CA VAL A 147 -17.20 -10.79 4.12
C VAL A 147 -18.24 -11.01 3.02
N PRO A 148 -19.49 -11.38 3.34
CA PRO A 148 -20.50 -11.76 2.33
C PRO A 148 -20.78 -10.66 1.30
N GLU A 149 -20.82 -9.41 1.76
CA GLU A 149 -21.10 -8.23 0.93
C GLU A 149 -20.03 -8.00 -0.13
N LEU A 150 -18.79 -8.47 0.12
CA LEU A 150 -17.67 -8.40 -0.83
C LEU A 150 -17.59 -9.64 -1.75
N GLN A 151 -18.53 -10.58 -1.69
CA GLN A 151 -18.51 -11.79 -2.53
C GLN A 151 -19.40 -11.70 -3.78
N THR A 152 -20.07 -10.57 -3.99
CA THR A 152 -20.95 -10.33 -5.13
C THR A 152 -20.17 -10.32 -6.45
N ALA A 153 -20.85 -10.64 -7.55
CA ALA A 153 -20.25 -10.58 -8.89
C ALA A 153 -19.78 -9.16 -9.24
N ASP A 154 -20.59 -8.15 -8.92
CA ASP A 154 -20.28 -6.74 -9.19
C ASP A 154 -19.02 -6.26 -8.47
N TRP A 155 -18.83 -6.64 -7.20
CA TRP A 155 -17.63 -6.27 -6.47
C TRP A 155 -16.38 -6.97 -7.04
N LYS A 156 -16.49 -8.28 -7.31
CA LYS A 156 -15.38 -9.05 -7.90
C LYS A 156 -14.98 -8.50 -9.27
N GLU A 157 -15.96 -8.10 -10.09
CA GLU A 157 -15.71 -7.48 -11.39
C GLU A 157 -14.98 -6.14 -11.26
N ARG A 158 -15.32 -5.33 -10.25
CA ARG A 158 -14.62 -4.05 -9.98
C ARG A 158 -13.17 -4.25 -9.53
N THR A 159 -12.89 -5.31 -8.77
CA THR A 159 -11.57 -5.53 -8.17
C THR A 159 -10.68 -6.50 -8.94
N LYS A 160 -11.16 -7.09 -10.04
CA LYS A 160 -10.48 -8.19 -10.76
C LYS A 160 -9.08 -7.85 -11.26
N SER A 161 -8.90 -6.65 -11.82
CA SER A 161 -7.65 -6.30 -12.49
C SER A 161 -6.49 -6.17 -11.49
N PRO A 162 -5.24 -6.50 -11.90
CA PRO A 162 -4.08 -6.24 -11.07
C PRO A 162 -3.88 -4.73 -10.87
N LEU A 163 -3.21 -4.34 -9.78
CA LEU A 163 -2.88 -2.93 -9.52
C LEU A 163 -1.48 -2.59 -10.05
N GLY A 164 -1.36 -1.49 -10.78
CA GLY A 164 -0.07 -0.97 -11.24
C GLY A 164 0.49 -1.59 -12.53
N MET A 165 -0.26 -2.49 -13.16
CA MET A 165 0.08 -3.16 -14.41
C MET A 165 -1.19 -3.52 -15.19
N ASN A 166 -1.03 -3.86 -16.47
CA ASN A 166 -2.13 -4.45 -17.24
C ASN A 166 -2.23 -5.97 -17.06
N ASP A 167 -3.24 -6.58 -17.69
CA ASP A 167 -3.51 -8.02 -17.62
C ASP A 167 -2.42 -8.90 -18.28
N ASN A 168 -1.49 -8.30 -19.02
CA ASN A 168 -0.31 -8.98 -19.57
C ASN A 168 0.92 -8.90 -18.65
N GLY A 169 0.80 -8.19 -17.52
CA GLY A 169 1.89 -7.98 -16.56
C GLY A 169 2.82 -6.82 -16.90
N GLU A 170 2.48 -5.98 -17.87
CA GLU A 170 3.26 -4.80 -18.21
C GLU A 170 2.96 -3.68 -17.21
N LEU A 171 3.99 -3.25 -16.47
CA LEU A 171 3.88 -2.18 -15.48
C LEU A 171 3.55 -0.84 -16.15
N PHE A 172 2.63 -0.10 -15.55
CA PHE A 172 2.26 1.23 -16.04
C PHE A 172 3.33 2.29 -15.75
N PHE A 173 4.21 2.02 -14.78
CA PHE A 173 5.27 2.91 -14.38
C PHE A 173 6.60 2.15 -14.30
N ASP A 174 7.60 2.74 -14.95
CA ASP A 174 8.96 2.23 -14.97
C ASP A 174 9.79 2.94 -13.90
N ASP A 175 9.84 2.32 -12.72
CA ASP A 175 10.51 2.89 -11.55
C ASP A 175 12.05 2.79 -11.62
N SER A 176 12.59 2.08 -12.63
CA SER A 176 14.03 2.01 -12.90
C SER A 176 14.59 3.34 -13.42
N LYS A 177 13.73 4.19 -13.98
CA LYS A 177 14.06 5.56 -14.43
C LYS A 177 14.25 6.53 -13.28
N ILE A 178 13.84 6.18 -12.06
CA ILE A 178 14.07 7.02 -10.89
C ILE A 178 15.55 6.98 -10.56
N LYS A 179 16.18 8.16 -10.46
CA LYS A 179 17.57 8.28 -10.03
C LYS A 179 17.76 7.59 -8.67
N ILE A 180 18.61 6.57 -8.66
CA ILE A 180 18.99 5.86 -7.45
C ILE A 180 19.99 6.74 -6.68
N GLU A 181 19.66 7.00 -5.42
CA GLU A 181 20.54 7.66 -4.46
C GLU A 181 21.01 6.64 -3.41
N SER A 182 22.00 7.02 -2.60
CA SER A 182 22.37 6.23 -1.42
C SER A 182 21.12 6.02 -0.55
N PRO A 183 20.77 4.77 -0.17
CA PRO A 183 19.59 4.49 0.64
C PRO A 183 19.63 5.29 1.93
N LYS A 184 18.51 5.96 2.24
CA LYS A 184 18.37 6.78 3.45
C LYS A 184 17.43 6.12 4.43
N ARG A 185 17.84 6.01 5.70
CA ARG A 185 16.93 5.62 6.78
C ARG A 185 16.38 6.87 7.45
N ILE A 186 15.06 6.99 7.48
CA ILE A 186 14.35 8.14 8.05
C ILE A 186 13.72 7.72 9.37
N GLU A 187 14.21 8.29 10.46
CA GLU A 187 13.69 8.08 11.81
C GLU A 187 12.74 9.22 12.15
N ILE A 188 11.48 8.89 12.43
CA ILE A 188 10.41 9.85 12.71
C ILE A 188 9.93 9.63 14.13
N ASN A 189 10.09 10.67 14.95
CA ASN A 189 9.49 10.72 16.28
C ASN A 189 8.28 11.64 16.24
N THR A 190 7.09 11.03 16.22
CA THR A 190 5.80 11.73 16.13
C THR A 190 5.54 12.60 17.36
N GLU A 191 5.91 12.14 18.56
CA GLU A 191 5.71 12.85 19.83
C GLU A 191 6.55 14.13 19.90
N LYS A 192 7.84 14.01 19.57
CA LYS A 192 8.80 15.11 19.57
C LYS A 192 8.74 15.93 18.28
N LYS A 193 7.94 15.51 17.29
CA LYS A 193 7.83 16.09 15.95
C LYS A 193 9.19 16.30 15.26
N THR A 194 10.13 15.38 15.50
CA THR A 194 11.50 15.42 14.96
C THR A 194 11.68 14.37 13.86
N ILE A 195 12.59 14.67 12.92
CA ILE A 195 12.99 13.76 11.85
C ILE A 195 14.51 13.75 11.80
N GLU A 196 15.07 12.54 11.80
CA GLU A 196 16.50 12.29 11.64
C GLU A 196 16.70 11.44 10.38
N VAL A 197 17.74 11.76 9.60
CA VAL A 197 18.10 11.03 8.38
C VAL A 197 19.48 10.44 8.59
N ASP A 198 19.63 9.14 8.37
CA ASP A 198 20.89 8.40 8.48
C ASP A 198 21.58 8.58 9.84
N LYS A 199 20.83 8.40 10.93
CA LYS A 199 21.43 8.39 12.27
C LYS A 199 22.51 7.30 12.28
N LYS A 200 23.79 7.69 12.33
CA LYS A 200 24.88 6.75 12.55
C LYS A 200 24.56 6.02 13.86
N PRO A 201 24.63 4.67 13.89
CA PRO A 201 24.51 3.96 15.15
C PRO A 201 25.54 4.51 16.14
N TRP A 202 25.17 4.65 17.41
CA TRP A 202 26.03 5.25 18.43
C TRP A 202 27.39 4.54 18.58
N TRP A 203 27.49 3.28 18.14
CA TRP A 203 28.73 2.49 18.09
C TRP A 203 29.63 2.74 16.86
N LYS A 204 29.24 3.60 15.91
CA LYS A 204 30.05 4.01 14.74
C LYS A 204 30.64 5.42 14.88
N ILE A 205 30.69 5.95 16.11
CA ILE A 205 31.33 7.22 16.46
C ILE A 205 32.63 6.92 17.22
N TRP A 206 33.55 6.17 16.60
CA TRP A 206 34.95 6.01 17.01
C TRP A 206 35.78 5.79 15.75
#